data_AF-A0A093KYL9-F1
#
_entry.id   AF-A0A093KYL9-F1
#
_cell.length_a   1.000
_cell.length_b   1.000
_cell.length_c   1.000
_cell.angle_alpha   90.00
_cell.angle_beta   90.00
_cell.angle_gamma   90.00
#
_symmetry.space_group_name_H-M   'P 1'
#
loop_
_entity.id
_entity.type
_entity.pdbx_description
1 polymer ?
#
loop_
_entity_poly.entity_id
_entity_poly.type
_entity_poly.pdbx_seq_one_letter_code
_entity_poly.pdbx_strand_id
1 'polypeptide(L)'
;MAHPGRRGYDNREIVLKYIHYKLSQRGYDWAGLSPPAAAAAAAAVAAAAGTSSDHTGLVSPHPEPPGSAAASHAPPAEGLRPAPQVVHLALRQAGDEFSRRYQRDFAQMSGQLHLTPFTARGRFVA
;
A
#
# COMPACT_ATOMS: atom_id res chain seq x y z
N MET A 1 -12.27 7.03 -30.73
CA MET A 1 -11.57 8.11 -30.00
C MET A 1 -10.93 7.54 -28.73
N ALA A 2 -9.76 6.89 -28.87
CA ALA A 2 -8.99 6.41 -27.72
C ALA A 2 -8.35 7.61 -27.04
N HIS A 3 -8.55 7.78 -25.74
CA HIS A 3 -7.95 8.85 -24.97
C HIS A 3 -6.58 8.35 -24.48
N PRO A 4 -5.44 8.85 -25.01
CA PRO A 4 -4.16 8.56 -24.43
C PRO A 4 -3.91 9.57 -23.32
N GLY A 5 -3.86 9.08 -22.08
CA GLY A 5 -3.36 9.85 -20.95
C GLY A 5 -4.32 9.93 -19.77
N ARG A 6 -3.90 9.30 -18.66
CA ARG A 6 -3.88 9.90 -17.32
C ARG A 6 -3.35 8.84 -16.35
N ARG A 7 -2.07 8.97 -15.98
CA ARG A 7 -1.47 8.52 -14.72
C ARG A 7 -1.91 7.13 -14.23
N GLY A 8 -1.03 6.14 -14.39
CA GLY A 8 -1.27 4.76 -13.93
C GLY A 8 -1.77 4.69 -12.49
N TYR A 9 -2.55 3.66 -12.20
CA TYR A 9 -2.94 3.36 -10.83
C TYR A 9 -1.72 2.94 -10.02
N ASP A 10 -1.77 3.17 -8.71
CA ASP A 10 -0.76 2.59 -7.83
C ASP A 10 -0.91 1.06 -7.77
N ASN A 11 -0.09 0.35 -8.56
CA ASN A 11 -0.08 -1.11 -8.58
C ASN A 11 0.26 -1.69 -7.20
N ARG A 12 1.09 -1.00 -6.42
CA ARG A 12 1.43 -1.44 -5.07
C ARG A 12 0.20 -1.45 -4.18
N GLU A 13 -0.63 -0.42 -4.27
CA GLU A 13 -1.91 -0.34 -3.55
C GLU A 13 -2.84 -1.50 -3.94
N ILE A 14 -2.98 -1.79 -5.24
CA ILE A 14 -3.83 -2.87 -5.74
C ILE A 14 -3.39 -4.22 -5.16
N VAL A 15 -2.10 -4.52 -5.23
CA VAL A 15 -1.53 -5.78 -4.75
C VAL A 15 -1.68 -5.88 -3.24
N LEU A 16 -1.36 -4.82 -2.48
CA LEU A 16 -1.49 -4.82 -1.01
C LEU A 16 -2.93 -5.08 -0.56
N LYS A 17 -3.90 -4.40 -1.15
CA LYS A 17 -5.33 -4.58 -0.83
C LYS A 17 -5.82 -5.99 -1.18
N TYR A 18 -5.30 -6.60 -2.24
CA TYR A 18 -5.65 -7.96 -2.63
C TYR A 18 -5.05 -9.00 -1.69
N ILE A 19 -3.77 -8.87 -1.32
CA ILE A 19 -3.12 -9.76 -0.34
C ILE A 19 -3.84 -9.68 1.01
N HIS A 20 -4.14 -8.47 1.48
CA HIS A 20 -4.90 -8.27 2.72
C HIS A 20 -6.24 -9.00 2.68
N TYR A 21 -6.98 -8.89 1.56
CA TYR A 21 -8.23 -9.62 1.37
C TYR A 21 -8.07 -11.15 1.43
N LYS A 22 -7.06 -11.72 0.76
CA LYS A 22 -6.84 -13.17 0.79
C LYS A 22 -6.42 -13.68 2.18
N LEU A 23 -5.75 -12.85 2.97
CA LEU A 23 -5.40 -13.16 4.36
C LEU A 23 -6.60 -13.05 5.30
N SER A 24 -7.43 -12.02 5.14
CA SER A 24 -8.65 -11.86 5.95
C SER A 24 -9.64 -12.99 5.71
N GLN A 25 -9.73 -13.53 4.48
CA GLN A 25 -10.51 -14.74 4.18
C GLN A 25 -10.10 -15.96 5.03
N ARG A 26 -8.84 -16.01 5.49
CA ARG A 26 -8.29 -17.08 6.32
C ARG A 26 -8.25 -16.73 7.82
N GLY A 27 -8.79 -15.58 8.20
CA GLY A 27 -8.78 -15.09 9.58
C GLY A 27 -7.47 -14.44 10.03
N TYR A 28 -6.56 -14.12 9.12
CA TYR A 28 -5.34 -13.37 9.44
C TYR A 28 -5.57 -11.87 9.31
N ASP A 29 -5.20 -11.13 10.36
CA ASP A 29 -5.15 -9.66 10.33
C ASP A 29 -3.76 -9.20 9.86
N TRP A 30 -3.73 -8.39 8.79
CA TRP A 30 -2.50 -7.83 8.25
C TRP A 30 -1.82 -6.84 9.21
N ALA A 31 -2.58 -6.17 10.07
CA ALA A 31 -2.02 -5.22 11.04
C ALA A 31 -1.06 -5.90 12.03
N GLY A 32 -1.31 -7.17 12.36
CA GLY A 32 -0.45 -7.98 13.22
C GLY A 32 0.89 -8.41 12.59
N LEU A 33 1.08 -8.20 11.28
CA LEU A 33 2.32 -8.51 10.56
C LEU A 33 3.24 -7.29 10.40
N SER A 34 2.78 -6.08 10.76
CA SER A 34 3.63 -4.89 10.77
C SER A 34 4.54 -4.93 12.01
N PRO A 35 5.87 -4.86 11.87
CA PRO A 35 6.74 -4.76 13.03
C PRO A 35 6.35 -3.52 13.85
N PRO A 36 6.39 -3.57 15.19
CA PRO A 36 5.86 -2.51 16.05
C PRO A 36 6.47 -1.13 15.76
N ALA A 37 7.71 -1.09 15.25
CA ALA A 37 8.36 0.15 14.81
C ALA A 37 7.69 0.81 13.58
N ALA A 38 7.22 0.01 12.62
CA ALA A 38 6.52 0.51 11.43
C ALA A 38 5.08 0.93 11.76
N ALA A 39 4.40 0.21 12.66
CA ALA A 39 3.09 0.57 13.18
C ALA A 39 3.15 1.87 14.01
N ALA A 40 4.17 2.04 14.86
CA ALA A 40 4.39 3.27 15.62
C ALA A 40 4.68 4.47 14.71
N ALA A 41 5.49 4.28 13.65
CA ALA A 41 5.73 5.31 12.66
C ALA A 41 4.44 5.71 11.91
N ALA A 42 3.60 4.74 11.50
CA ALA A 42 2.33 5.02 10.85
C ALA A 42 1.32 5.71 11.79
N ALA A 43 1.28 5.34 13.07
CA ALA A 43 0.44 5.98 14.08
C ALA A 43 0.89 7.42 14.38
N ALA A 44 2.21 7.68 14.42
CA ALA A 44 2.74 9.03 14.57
C ALA A 44 2.38 9.93 13.37
N VAL A 45 2.41 9.39 12.15
CA VAL A 45 1.97 10.11 10.93
C VAL A 45 0.46 10.38 10.95
N ALA A 46 -0.36 9.43 11.41
CA ALA A 46 -1.80 9.62 11.54
C ALA A 46 -2.17 10.63 12.64
N ALA A 47 -1.45 10.63 13.76
CA ALA A 47 -1.62 11.61 14.83
C ALA A 47 -1.23 13.03 14.39
N ALA A 48 -0.17 13.18 13.59
CA ALA A 48 0.23 14.46 13.01
C ALA A 48 -0.78 14.97 11.95
N ALA A 49 -1.49 14.08 11.26
CA ALA A 49 -2.54 14.44 10.31
C ALA A 49 -3.89 14.78 10.98
N GLY A 50 -4.10 14.36 12.23
CA GLY A 50 -5.32 14.61 13.01
C GLY A 50 -5.39 16.00 13.67
N THR A 51 -4.29 16.77 13.67
CA THR A 51 -4.26 18.13 14.23
C THR A 51 -4.53 19.17 13.16
N SER A 52 -5.71 19.13 12.55
CA SER A 52 -6.18 20.23 11.73
C SER A 52 -7.69 20.36 11.88
N SER A 53 -8.13 20.92 12.99
CA SER A 53 -9.45 21.58 13.08
C SER A 53 -9.39 22.76 14.08
N ASP A 54 -9.58 23.94 13.48
CA ASP A 54 -10.16 25.20 13.98
C ASP A 54 -9.55 25.96 15.18
N HIS A 55 -8.98 27.14 14.87
CA HIS A 55 -9.44 28.37 15.53
C HIS A 55 -9.25 29.62 14.66
N THR A 56 -10.37 30.25 14.28
CA THR A 56 -10.50 31.65 13.86
C THR A 56 -9.99 32.60 14.94
N GLY A 57 -9.07 33.52 14.62
CA GLY A 57 -8.74 34.64 15.52
C GLY A 57 -7.42 35.36 15.19
N LEU A 58 -7.53 36.56 14.62
CA LEU A 58 -6.51 37.56 14.32
C LEU A 58 -5.29 37.64 15.26
N VAL A 59 -4.07 37.69 14.70
CA VAL A 59 -3.06 38.78 14.82
C VAL A 59 -1.61 38.27 14.58
N SER A 60 -0.90 38.86 13.62
CA SER A 60 0.54 38.66 13.39
C SER A 60 1.38 39.35 14.49
N PRO A 61 2.65 38.94 14.70
CA PRO A 61 3.74 39.58 13.95
C PRO A 61 4.88 38.62 13.53
N HIS A 62 5.50 38.97 12.40
CA HIS A 62 6.78 38.46 11.86
C HIS A 62 7.90 39.45 12.27
N PRO A 63 9.21 39.13 12.48
CA PRO A 63 10.11 38.53 11.46
C PRO A 63 11.26 37.55 11.87
N GLU A 64 11.77 36.88 10.83
CA GLU A 64 12.94 35.97 10.56
C GLU A 64 14.27 36.22 11.32
N PRO A 65 15.36 35.36 11.27
CA PRO A 65 15.90 34.64 10.09
C PRO A 65 16.71 33.32 10.38
N PRO A 66 17.75 32.92 9.58
CA PRO A 66 17.72 31.85 8.58
C PRO A 66 18.69 30.69 8.89
N GLY A 67 18.46 29.46 8.41
CA GLY A 67 19.38 28.39 8.81
C GLY A 67 19.21 27.01 8.22
N SER A 68 19.34 26.93 6.91
CA SER A 68 20.10 25.87 6.21
C SER A 68 19.62 24.41 6.23
N ALA A 69 19.77 23.86 5.03
CA ALA A 69 20.10 22.47 4.72
C ALA A 69 18.96 21.44 4.69
N ALA A 70 18.49 21.27 3.46
CA ALA A 70 18.58 20.01 2.76
C ALA A 70 17.60 18.90 3.17
N ALA A 71 16.57 18.78 2.34
CA ALA A 71 16.25 17.54 1.65
C ALA A 71 16.15 16.28 2.52
N SER A 72 14.91 15.97 2.87
CA SER A 72 14.35 14.71 2.38
C SER A 72 12.96 14.99 1.87
N HIS A 73 12.96 15.54 0.66
CA HIS A 73 11.85 15.49 -0.28
C HIS A 73 11.57 13.99 -0.53
N ALA A 74 10.78 13.36 0.34
CA ALA A 74 10.08 12.17 -0.10
C ALA A 74 9.19 12.64 -1.25
N PRO A 75 9.39 12.17 -2.49
CA PRO A 75 8.54 12.61 -3.58
C PRO A 75 7.09 12.29 -3.16
N PRO A 76 6.14 13.23 -3.27
CA PRO A 76 4.73 12.84 -3.25
C PRO A 76 4.61 11.78 -4.33
N ALA A 77 4.32 10.53 -3.96
CA ALA A 77 4.34 9.38 -4.86
C ALA A 77 3.88 9.81 -6.26
N GLU A 78 4.85 9.90 -7.16
CA GLU A 78 4.81 10.70 -8.38
C GLU A 78 3.53 10.38 -9.18
N GLY A 79 2.51 11.23 -9.08
CA GLY A 79 1.32 11.21 -9.93
C GLY A 79 0.46 9.94 -9.96
N LEU A 80 0.74 8.87 -9.20
CA LEU A 80 -0.07 7.65 -9.25
C LEU A 80 -1.40 7.85 -8.50
N ARG A 81 -2.50 7.53 -9.16
CA ARG A 81 -3.83 7.69 -8.57
C ARG A 81 -4.26 6.43 -7.84
N PRO A 82 -5.02 6.55 -6.73
CA PRO A 82 -5.62 5.39 -6.11
C PRO A 82 -6.46 4.61 -7.12
N ALA A 83 -6.37 3.29 -7.07
CA ALA A 83 -7.15 2.45 -7.98
C ALA A 83 -8.66 2.57 -7.68
N PRO A 84 -9.52 2.68 -8.71
CA PRO A 84 -10.96 2.66 -8.52
C PRO A 84 -11.43 1.39 -7.80
N GLN A 85 -12.46 1.51 -6.96
CA GLN A 85 -13.00 0.38 -6.20
C GLN A 85 -13.41 -0.81 -7.08
N VAL A 86 -13.88 -0.53 -8.31
CA VAL A 86 -14.23 -1.56 -9.30
C VAL A 86 -13.04 -2.47 -9.65
N VAL A 87 -11.82 -1.93 -9.68
CA VAL A 87 -10.61 -2.72 -9.94
C VAL A 87 -10.38 -3.72 -8.82
N HIS A 88 -10.50 -3.29 -7.56
CA HIS A 88 -10.34 -4.18 -6.42
C HIS A 88 -11.43 -5.26 -6.37
N LEU A 89 -12.69 -4.90 -6.67
CA LEU A 89 -13.79 -5.87 -6.72
C LEU A 89 -13.58 -6.90 -7.83
N ALA A 90 -13.25 -6.45 -9.04
CA ALA A 90 -12.98 -7.33 -10.18
C ALA A 90 -11.82 -8.28 -9.87
N LEU A 91 -10.72 -7.78 -9.29
CA LEU A 91 -9.57 -8.60 -8.92
C LEU A 91 -9.92 -9.65 -7.85
N ARG A 92 -10.75 -9.30 -6.87
CA ARG A 92 -11.24 -10.26 -5.86
C ARG A 92 -12.07 -11.36 -6.49
N GLN A 93 -13.05 -10.99 -7.31
CA GLN A 93 -13.92 -11.95 -7.99
C GLN A 93 -13.14 -12.89 -8.90
N ALA A 94 -12.27 -12.33 -9.75
CA ALA A 94 -11.40 -13.11 -10.64
C ALA A 94 -10.45 -14.00 -9.83
N GLY A 95 -9.88 -13.48 -8.74
CA GLY A 95 -8.99 -14.22 -7.86
C GLY A 95 -9.65 -15.41 -7.16
N ASP A 96 -10.88 -15.24 -6.68
CA ASP A 96 -11.65 -16.32 -6.04
C ASP A 96 -12.12 -17.38 -7.05
N GLU A 97 -12.44 -16.96 -8.25
CA GLU A 97 -12.77 -17.85 -9.35
C GLU A 97 -11.53 -18.66 -9.80
N PHE A 98 -10.39 -17.99 -10.00
CA PHE A 98 -9.11 -18.61 -10.34
C PHE A 98 -8.66 -19.60 -9.27
N SER A 99 -8.79 -19.22 -7.98
CA SER A 99 -8.43 -20.10 -6.86
C SER A 99 -9.27 -21.39 -6.85
N ARG A 100 -10.56 -21.30 -7.18
CA ARG A 100 -11.45 -22.47 -7.22
C ARG A 100 -11.16 -23.39 -8.39
N ARG A 101 -10.92 -22.83 -9.58
CA ARG A 101 -10.67 -23.63 -10.79
C ARG A 101 -9.31 -24.34 -10.75
N TYR A 102 -8.27 -23.66 -10.26
CA TYR A 102 -6.89 -24.14 -10.31
C TYR A 102 -6.34 -24.59 -8.95
N GLN A 103 -7.21 -24.96 -8.00
CA GLN A 103 -6.80 -25.31 -6.64
C GLN A 103 -5.73 -26.41 -6.60
N ARG A 104 -5.87 -27.45 -7.43
CA ARG A 104 -4.91 -28.57 -7.50
C ARG A 104 -3.55 -28.10 -8.03
N ASP A 105 -3.56 -27.31 -9.10
CA ASP A 105 -2.34 -26.84 -9.74
C ASP A 105 -1.58 -25.87 -8.82
N PHE A 106 -2.30 -25.02 -8.09
CA PHE A 106 -1.72 -24.19 -7.03
C PHE A 106 -1.11 -25.01 -5.90
N ALA A 107 -1.78 -26.06 -5.43
CA ALA A 107 -1.21 -26.94 -4.41
C ALA A 107 0.09 -27.59 -4.89
N GLN A 108 0.13 -28.03 -6.15
CA GLN A 108 1.32 -28.59 -6.77
C GLN A 108 2.44 -27.55 -6.92
N MET A 109 2.16 -26.38 -7.48
CA MET A 109 3.14 -25.31 -7.70
C MET A 109 3.69 -24.76 -6.38
N SER A 110 2.81 -24.54 -5.39
CA SER A 110 3.23 -24.04 -4.07
C SER A 110 4.07 -25.06 -3.30
N GLY A 111 3.83 -26.37 -3.47
CA GLY A 111 4.68 -27.42 -2.90
C GLY A 111 6.11 -27.42 -3.44
N GLN A 112 6.33 -26.95 -4.68
CA GLN A 112 7.67 -26.79 -5.26
C GLN A 112 8.34 -25.47 -4.84
N LEU A 113 7.55 -24.52 -4.34
CA LEU A 113 8.01 -23.19 -3.97
C LEU A 113 8.34 -23.17 -2.47
N HIS A 114 9.57 -23.54 -2.13
CA HIS A 114 10.07 -23.36 -0.76
C HIS A 114 10.40 -21.89 -0.51
N LEU A 115 9.46 -21.14 0.09
CA LEU A 115 9.73 -19.78 0.56
C LEU A 115 10.49 -19.84 1.89
N THR A 116 11.81 -19.65 1.82
CA THR A 116 12.60 -19.27 3.00
C THR A 116 12.97 -17.79 2.90
N PRO A 117 13.24 -17.08 4.02
CA PRO A 117 13.60 -15.66 3.98
C PRO A 117 14.73 -15.34 2.99
N PHE A 118 15.69 -16.27 2.82
CA PHE A 118 16.83 -16.12 1.91
C PHE A 118 16.50 -16.41 0.44
N THR A 119 15.50 -17.26 0.15
CA THR A 119 15.18 -17.69 -1.22
C THR A 119 13.98 -16.97 -1.82
N ALA A 120 13.14 -16.34 -1.00
CA ALA A 120 11.93 -15.64 -1.45
C ALA A 120 12.23 -14.62 -2.55
N ARG A 121 13.22 -13.74 -2.36
CA ARG A 121 13.55 -12.72 -3.37
C ARG A 121 13.96 -13.33 -4.71
N GLY A 122 14.81 -14.35 -4.71
CA GLY A 122 15.30 -14.98 -5.94
C GLY A 122 14.22 -15.74 -6.71
N ARG A 123 13.18 -16.25 -6.02
CA ARG A 123 12.11 -17.01 -6.65
C ARG A 123 11.03 -16.16 -7.32
N PHE A 124 10.86 -14.90 -6.90
CA PHE A 124 9.83 -13.99 -7.44
C PHE A 124 10.36 -12.92 -8.41
N VAL A 125 11.67 -12.86 -8.64
CA VAL A 125 12.32 -11.88 -9.55
C VAL A 125 12.60 -12.46 -10.95
N ALA A 126 12.25 -13.72 -11.20
CA ALA A 126 12.51 -14.43 -12.46
C ALA A 126 11.72 -13.88 -13.65
#